data_AF-A0A5B7B1U7-F1
#
_entry.id   AF-A0A5B7B1U7-F1
#
_cell.length_a   1.000
_cell.length_b   1.000
_cell.length_c   1.000
_cell.angle_alpha   90.00
_cell.angle_beta   90.00
_cell.angle_gamma   90.00
#
_symmetry.space_group_name_H-M   'P 1'
#
loop_
_entity.id
_entity.type
_entity.pdbx_description
1 polymer ?
#
loop_
_entity_poly.entity_id
_entity_poly.type
_entity_poly.pdbx_seq_one_letter_code
_entity_poly.pdbx_strand_id
1 'polypeptide(L)'
;EGRKEYAQSVNGEKAMKLPERTNEVTGVYANQCVELAKELGLPSINLWSKMQETDGWQKKFLSDGLHLTPEGNAVIHQEVVKVFNEAWLSAPEMPYDFPHHSEIDGKNPEKAFQLQCL
;
A
#
# COMPACT_ATOMS: atom_id res chain seq x y z
N GLU A 1 10.50 -7.26 -17.28
CA GLU A 1 10.92 -8.64 -17.60
C GLU A 1 10.27 -9.68 -16.68
N GLY A 2 10.30 -9.48 -15.35
CA GLY A 2 9.74 -10.45 -14.38
C GLY A 2 8.33 -10.98 -14.66
N ARG A 3 7.38 -10.15 -15.11
CA ARG A 3 6.03 -10.62 -15.45
C ARG A 3 5.99 -11.57 -16.65
N LYS A 4 6.88 -11.36 -17.62
CA LYS A 4 7.03 -12.24 -18.79
C LYS A 4 7.71 -13.55 -18.39
N GLU A 5 8.76 -13.46 -17.59
CA GLU A 5 9.45 -14.63 -17.01
C GLU A 5 8.47 -15.50 -16.20
N TYR A 6 7.65 -14.87 -15.36
CA TYR A 6 6.62 -15.56 -14.59
C TYR A 6 5.53 -16.16 -15.50
N ALA A 7 5.02 -15.41 -16.48
CA ALA A 7 4.03 -15.94 -17.40
C ALA A 7 4.55 -17.16 -18.19
N GLN A 8 5.83 -17.15 -18.57
CA GLN A 8 6.52 -18.26 -19.22
C GLN A 8 6.69 -19.46 -18.28
N SER A 9 7.05 -19.24 -17.01
CA SER A 9 7.21 -20.34 -16.05
C SER A 9 5.89 -21.05 -15.77
N VAL A 10 4.76 -20.33 -15.79
CA VAL A 10 3.42 -20.89 -15.54
C VAL A 10 2.80 -21.50 -16.80
N ASN A 11 2.90 -20.83 -17.95
CA ASN A 11 2.13 -21.18 -19.15
C ASN A 11 2.96 -21.78 -20.29
N GLY A 12 4.29 -21.84 -20.15
CA GLY A 12 5.20 -22.36 -21.18
C GLY A 12 5.02 -21.67 -22.52
N GLU A 13 4.86 -22.44 -23.59
CA GLU A 13 4.70 -21.94 -24.96
C GLU A 13 3.41 -21.14 -25.20
N LYS A 14 2.40 -21.31 -24.33
CA LYS A 14 1.15 -20.56 -24.40
C LYS A 14 1.26 -19.16 -23.79
N ALA A 15 2.40 -18.83 -23.18
CA ALA A 15 2.60 -17.52 -22.59
C ALA A 15 2.53 -16.42 -23.65
N MET A 16 1.78 -15.36 -23.34
CA MET A 16 1.63 -14.21 -24.21
C MET A 16 2.99 -13.53 -24.42
N LYS A 17 3.38 -13.33 -25.69
CA LYS A 17 4.75 -12.90 -26.05
C LYS A 17 4.98 -11.41 -25.85
N LEU A 18 3.93 -10.61 -26.01
CA LEU A 18 3.95 -9.15 -25.84
C LEU A 18 3.21 -8.76 -24.55
N PRO A 19 3.74 -7.82 -23.76
CA PRO A 19 3.05 -7.34 -22.58
C PRO A 19 1.83 -6.49 -22.97
N GLU A 20 0.66 -6.79 -22.41
CA GLU A 20 -0.56 -5.96 -22.55
C GLU A 20 -0.40 -4.61 -21.82
N ARG A 21 0.49 -4.55 -20.81
CA ARG A 21 0.72 -3.38 -19.95
C ARG A 21 2.20 -3.16 -19.77
N THR A 22 2.66 -1.92 -19.91
CA THR A 22 4.07 -1.55 -19.74
C THR A 22 4.25 -0.60 -18.56
N ASN A 23 5.46 -0.56 -18.02
CA ASN A 23 5.75 0.30 -16.87
C ASN A 23 5.69 1.79 -17.24
N GLU A 24 5.99 2.13 -18.48
CA GLU A 24 5.92 3.49 -19.03
C GLU A 24 4.46 3.98 -19.06
N VAL A 25 3.54 3.12 -19.52
CA VAL A 25 2.10 3.42 -19.50
C VAL A 25 1.61 3.55 -18.06
N THR A 26 2.01 2.67 -17.15
CA THR A 26 1.68 2.79 -15.72
C THR A 26 2.11 4.15 -15.15
N GLY A 27 3.27 4.66 -15.57
CA GLY A 27 3.76 5.98 -15.16
C GLY A 27 2.84 7.12 -15.60
N VAL A 28 2.24 7.04 -16.79
CA VAL A 28 1.23 8.01 -17.24
C VAL A 28 0.02 8.03 -16.29
N TYR A 29 -0.52 6.86 -15.95
CA TYR A 29 -1.65 6.75 -15.01
C TYR A 29 -1.27 7.26 -13.62
N ALA A 30 -0.10 6.88 -13.10
CA ALA A 30 0.37 7.32 -11.79
C ALA A 30 0.48 8.85 -11.72
N ASN A 31 1.06 9.48 -12.74
CA ASN A 31 1.20 10.93 -12.79
C ASN A 31 -0.17 11.64 -12.88
N GLN A 32 -1.12 11.12 -13.66
CA GLN A 32 -2.47 11.69 -13.71
C GLN A 32 -3.20 11.59 -12.37
N CYS A 33 -3.06 10.47 -11.64
CA CYS A 33 -3.63 10.32 -10.30
C CYS A 33 -3.02 11.32 -9.30
N VAL A 34 -1.71 11.56 -9.37
CA VAL A 34 -1.01 12.52 -8.49
C VAL A 34 -1.45 13.96 -8.77
N GLU A 35 -1.53 14.37 -10.04
CA GLU A 35 -2.01 15.71 -10.39
C GLU A 35 -3.46 15.91 -9.95
N LEU A 36 -4.34 14.93 -10.17
CA LEU A 36 -5.73 15.02 -9.70
C LEU A 36 -5.82 15.11 -8.17
N ALA A 37 -5.04 14.31 -7.43
CA ALA A 37 -5.03 14.39 -5.97
C ALA A 37 -4.61 15.78 -5.49
N LYS A 38 -3.61 16.38 -6.15
CA LYS A 38 -3.16 17.75 -5.88
C LYS A 38 -4.25 18.79 -6.20
N GLU A 39 -4.96 18.66 -7.32
CA GLU A 39 -6.11 19.53 -7.66
C GLU A 39 -7.22 19.46 -6.60
N LEU A 40 -7.45 18.29 -6.03
CA LEU A 40 -8.44 18.06 -4.98
C LEU A 40 -7.93 18.40 -3.56
N GLY A 41 -6.65 18.77 -3.40
CA GLY A 41 -6.04 19.00 -2.09
C GLY A 41 -5.94 17.75 -1.22
N LEU A 42 -5.87 16.56 -1.83
CA LEU A 42 -5.76 15.27 -1.14
C LEU A 42 -4.30 14.81 -1.08
N PRO A 43 -3.87 14.19 0.04
CA PRO A 43 -2.58 13.53 0.09
C PRO A 43 -2.54 12.35 -0.88
N SER A 44 -1.38 12.12 -1.50
CA SER A 44 -1.17 11.00 -2.42
C SER A 44 0.25 10.43 -2.30
N ILE A 45 0.41 9.17 -2.69
CA ILE A 45 1.68 8.45 -2.68
C ILE A 45 1.96 7.98 -4.10
N ASN A 46 3.04 8.50 -4.72
CA ASN A 46 3.47 8.05 -6.05
C ASN A 46 4.36 6.81 -5.93
N LEU A 47 3.74 5.64 -5.76
CA LEU A 47 4.49 4.37 -5.64
C LEU A 47 5.27 4.03 -6.91
N TRP A 48 4.79 4.46 -8.08
CA TRP A 48 5.47 4.22 -9.35
C TRP A 48 6.85 4.89 -9.34
N SER A 49 6.95 6.17 -8.99
CA SER A 49 8.27 6.82 -8.89
C SER A 49 9.07 6.27 -7.71
N LYS A 50 8.42 6.09 -6.55
CA LYS A 50 9.08 5.72 -5.30
C LYS A 50 9.83 4.39 -5.38
N MET A 51 9.20 3.35 -5.92
CA MET A 51 9.84 2.03 -6.04
C MET A 51 11.05 2.08 -6.99
N GLN A 52 10.98 2.90 -8.03
CA GLN A 52 12.02 3.04 -9.05
C GLN A 52 13.28 3.78 -8.56
N GLU A 53 13.25 4.41 -7.39
CA GLU A 53 14.44 4.98 -6.73
C GLU A 53 15.46 3.89 -6.34
N THR A 54 15.05 2.62 -6.31
CA THR A 54 15.93 1.49 -6.00
C THR A 54 16.34 0.74 -7.27
N ASP A 55 17.65 0.59 -7.48
CA ASP A 55 18.17 -0.23 -8.57
C ASP A 55 17.68 -1.68 -8.44
N GLY A 56 17.18 -2.24 -9.55
CA GLY A 56 16.63 -3.59 -9.58
C GLY A 56 15.32 -3.78 -8.81
N TRP A 57 14.58 -2.70 -8.54
CA TRP A 57 13.29 -2.73 -7.84
C TRP A 57 12.32 -3.79 -8.36
N GLN A 58 12.33 -4.09 -9.66
CA GLN A 58 11.41 -5.06 -10.26
C GLN A 58 11.56 -6.46 -9.67
N LYS A 59 12.79 -6.87 -9.34
CA LYS A 59 13.07 -8.18 -8.74
C LYS A 59 13.04 -8.13 -7.22
N LYS A 60 13.41 -6.98 -6.65
CA LYS A 60 13.46 -6.79 -5.19
C LYS A 60 12.07 -6.64 -4.58
N PHE A 61 11.20 -5.87 -5.23
CA PHE A 61 9.89 -5.49 -4.70
C PHE A 61 8.73 -6.25 -5.31
N LEU A 62 8.91 -6.98 -6.42
CA LEU A 62 7.84 -7.78 -7.05
C LEU A 62 8.20 -9.26 -7.08
N SER A 63 7.28 -10.12 -6.66
CA SER A 63 7.48 -11.57 -6.59
C SER A 63 7.28 -12.27 -7.94
N ASP A 64 6.32 -11.81 -8.72
CA ASP A 64 5.94 -12.34 -10.03
C ASP A 64 5.95 -11.27 -11.14
N GLY A 65 6.58 -10.13 -10.85
CA GLY A 65 6.58 -8.95 -11.71
C GLY A 65 5.29 -8.13 -11.65
N LEU A 66 4.39 -8.39 -10.69
CA LEU A 66 3.21 -7.57 -10.40
C LEU A 66 2.93 -7.46 -8.89
N HIS A 67 2.82 -8.58 -8.17
CA HIS A 67 2.53 -8.60 -6.75
C HIS A 67 3.77 -8.30 -5.92
N LEU A 68 3.59 -7.67 -4.78
CA LEU A 68 4.69 -7.21 -3.93
C LEU A 68 5.35 -8.35 -3.15
N THR A 69 6.66 -8.27 -2.98
CA THR A 69 7.40 -9.05 -1.98
C THR A 69 7.16 -8.46 -0.58
N PRO A 70 7.60 -9.13 0.50
CA PRO A 70 7.64 -8.52 1.84
C PRO A 70 8.38 -7.17 1.85
N GLU A 71 9.50 -7.08 1.13
CA GLU A 71 10.28 -5.84 0.98
C GLU A 71 9.51 -4.77 0.21
N GLY A 72 8.78 -5.15 -0.85
CA GLY A 72 7.91 -4.23 -1.58
C GLY A 72 6.77 -3.69 -0.71
N ASN A 73 6.15 -4.56 0.10
CA ASN A 73 5.13 -4.14 1.08
C ASN A 73 5.71 -3.22 2.15
N ALA A 74 6.95 -3.45 2.60
CA ALA A 74 7.60 -2.58 3.57
C ALA A 74 7.77 -1.14 3.06
N VAL A 75 8.10 -0.95 1.78
CA VAL A 75 8.15 0.39 1.15
C VAL A 75 6.77 1.06 1.20
N ILE A 76 5.71 0.35 0.82
CA ILE A 76 4.35 0.90 0.87
C ILE A 76 3.97 1.29 2.31
N HIS A 77 4.22 0.41 3.26
CA HIS A 77 3.92 0.66 4.68
C HIS A 77 4.62 1.93 5.16
N GLN A 78 5.90 2.12 4.85
CA GLN A 78 6.65 3.32 5.23
C GLN A 78 6.04 4.60 4.65
N GLU A 79 5.68 4.62 3.37
CA GLU A 79 5.08 5.80 2.74
C GLU A 79 3.66 6.09 3.27
N VAL A 80 2.85 5.05 3.51
CA VAL A 80 1.50 5.21 4.09
C VAL A 80 1.56 5.78 5.50
N VAL A 81 2.43 5.21 6.36
CA VAL A 81 2.61 5.69 7.73
C VAL A 81 3.09 7.14 7.73
N LYS A 82 4.02 7.50 6.82
CA LYS A 82 4.50 8.87 6.68
C LYS A 82 3.34 9.84 6.36
N VAL A 83 2.53 9.53 5.35
CA VAL A 83 1.38 10.39 4.97
C VAL A 83 0.35 10.50 6.09
N PHE A 84 0.07 9.41 6.82
CA PHE A 84 -0.83 9.46 7.97
C PHE A 84 -0.28 10.32 9.11
N ASN A 85 1.01 10.22 9.41
CA ASN A 85 1.64 11.06 10.42
C ASN A 85 1.57 12.55 10.04
N GLU A 86 1.82 12.90 8.77
CA GLU A 86 1.69 14.28 8.25
C GLU A 86 0.24 14.81 8.33
N ALA A 87 -0.74 13.90 8.31
CA ALA A 87 -2.16 14.20 8.45
C ALA A 87 -2.68 14.13 9.90
N TRP A 88 -1.81 13.96 10.91
CA TRP A 88 -2.19 13.77 12.32
C TRP A 88 -3.07 12.54 12.56
N LEU A 89 -2.92 11.50 11.73
CA LEU A 89 -3.59 10.21 11.81
C LEU A 89 -2.63 9.10 12.25
N SER A 90 -1.70 9.43 13.15
CA SER A 90 -0.68 8.47 13.61
C SER A 90 -1.33 7.36 14.45
N ALA A 91 -1.17 6.10 14.04
CA ALA A 91 -1.79 4.97 14.74
C ALA A 91 -1.48 4.89 16.25
N PRO A 92 -0.25 5.18 16.74
CA PRO A 92 0.05 5.22 18.17
C PRO A 92 -0.63 6.37 18.93
N GLU A 93 -1.03 7.44 18.24
CA GLU A 93 -1.69 8.61 18.82
C GLU A 93 -3.22 8.52 18.71
N MET A 94 -3.74 7.64 17.85
CA MET A 94 -5.18 7.42 17.73
C MET A 94 -5.73 6.70 18.97
N PRO A 95 -6.79 7.22 19.59
CA PRO A 95 -7.44 6.54 20.70
C PRO A 95 -8.07 5.23 20.22
N TYR A 96 -8.05 4.22 21.07
CA TYR A 96 -8.85 3.02 20.83
C TYR A 96 -10.33 3.35 20.93
N ASP A 97 -11.14 2.77 20.06
CA ASP A 97 -12.61 2.92 20.11
C ASP A 97 -13.19 2.45 21.45
N PHE A 98 -12.52 1.49 22.10
CA PHE A 98 -12.93 0.88 23.35
C PHE A 98 -11.72 0.62 24.28
N PRO A 99 -11.94 0.47 25.60
CA PRO A 99 -10.88 0.19 26.56
C PRO A 99 -10.09 -1.08 26.25
N HIS A 100 -8.87 -1.17 26.80
CA HIS A 100 -8.10 -2.40 26.74
C HIS A 100 -8.85 -3.53 27.47
N HIS A 101 -8.71 -4.78 27.00
CA HIS A 101 -9.49 -5.90 27.54
C HIS A 101 -9.30 -6.13 29.06
N SER A 102 -8.15 -5.73 29.62
CA SER A 102 -7.88 -5.79 31.07
C SER A 102 -8.66 -4.76 31.89
N GLU A 103 -9.22 -3.74 31.24
CA GLU A 103 -10.00 -2.65 31.85
C GLU A 103 -11.51 -2.91 31.75
N ILE A 104 -11.93 -3.98 31.08
CA ILE A 104 -13.33 -4.35 30.93
C ILE A 104 -13.84 -4.97 32.24
N ASP A 105 -14.90 -4.38 32.79
CA ASP A 105 -15.62 -4.94 33.94
C ASP A 105 -16.34 -6.22 33.50
N GLY A 106 -15.80 -7.39 33.88
CA GLY A 106 -16.40 -8.68 33.55
C GLY A 106 -17.81 -8.90 34.12
N LYS A 107 -18.24 -8.10 35.11
CA LYS A 107 -19.62 -8.15 35.62
C LYS A 107 -20.58 -7.27 34.82
N ASN A 108 -20.08 -6.24 34.14
CA ASN A 108 -20.86 -5.29 33.35
C ASN A 108 -20.13 -4.95 32.03
N PRO A 109 -19.88 -5.94 31.14
CA PRO A 109 -19.07 -5.74 29.94
C PRO A 109 -19.68 -4.74 28.95
N GLU A 110 -21.00 -4.55 28.99
CA GLU A 110 -21.73 -3.58 28.17
C GLU A 110 -21.26 -2.14 28.39
N LYS A 111 -20.69 -1.82 29.57
CA LYS A 111 -20.12 -0.50 29.85
C LYS A 111 -18.94 -0.17 28.96
N ALA A 112 -18.19 -1.17 28.48
CA ALA A 112 -17.07 -0.95 27.57
C ALA A 112 -17.51 -0.39 26.21
N PHE A 113 -18.79 -0.57 25.83
CA PHE A 113 -19.34 -0.10 24.55
C PHE A 113 -20.12 1.22 24.68
N GLN A 114 -20.19 1.80 25.88
CA GLN A 114 -20.78 3.13 26.05
C GLN A 114 -19.81 4.15 25.45
N LEU A 115 -20.18 4.74 24.32
CA LEU A 115 -19.43 5.78 23.62
C LEU A 115 -18.99 6.87 24.61
N GLN A 116 -17.71 6.88 24.96
CA GLN A 116 -17.09 8.05 25.57
C GLN A 116 -16.82 9.02 24.42
N CYS A 117 -17.65 10.06 24.30
CA CYS A 117 -17.35 11.13 23.36
C CYS A 117 -15.99 11.74 23.77
N LEU A 118 -15.07 11.81 22.81
CA LEU A 118 -13.83 12.59 22.93
C LEU A 118 -14.14 14.08 22.99
#